data_AF-A0A841RH31-F1
#
_entry.id   AF-A0A841RH31-F1
#
_cell.length_a   1.000
_cell.length_b   1.000
_cell.length_c   1.000
_cell.angle_alpha   90.00
_cell.angle_beta   90.00
_cell.angle_gamma   90.00
#
_symmetry.space_group_name_H-M   'P 1'
#
loop_
_entity.id
_entity.type
_entity.pdbx_description
1 polymer ?
#
loop_
_entity_poly.entity_id
_entity_poly.type
_entity_poly.pdbx_seq_one_letter_code
_entity_poly.pdbx_strand_id
1 'polypeptide(L)'
;MNKKLLLILFALLSVSNLTAFDTSDGESFLGLTIENLFQAQAVPLDIRPQRGVEEDEDNVVFFYGSGFSLFLFKNRVWQVRYDRRATLLPYDLTIGESRRSILSRFLERELVPLVSGDDHVTFQLRDSPWPIRMSLYFDSDSLDDLYIYRSDF
;
A
#
# COMPACT_ATOMS: atom_id res chain seq x y z
N MET A 1 -49.62 24.93 5.41
CA MET A 1 -48.31 24.30 5.11
C MET A 1 -47.32 24.74 6.19
N ASN A 2 -46.92 23.84 7.10
CA ASN A 2 -46.31 24.20 8.39
C ASN A 2 -44.79 24.47 8.28
N LYS A 3 -44.37 25.70 8.57
CA LYS A 3 -42.97 26.18 8.55
C LYS A 3 -42.02 25.41 9.49
N LYS A 4 -42.55 24.61 10.42
CA LYS A 4 -41.74 23.74 11.31
C LYS A 4 -41.18 22.49 10.62
N LEU A 5 -41.73 22.08 9.47
CA LEU A 5 -41.23 20.91 8.74
C LEU A 5 -39.99 21.23 7.89
N LEU A 6 -39.69 22.51 7.66
CA LEU A 6 -38.55 22.94 6.85
C LEU A 6 -37.23 22.99 7.65
N LEU A 7 -37.28 23.04 8.99
CA LEU A 7 -36.08 23.14 9.83
C LEU A 7 -35.43 21.79 10.15
N ILE A 8 -36.17 20.67 10.07
CA ILE A 8 -35.63 19.33 10.37
C ILE A 8 -34.89 18.74 9.17
N LEU A 9 -35.14 19.25 7.96
CA LEU A 9 -34.49 18.73 6.74
C LEU A 9 -33.08 19.30 6.48
N PHE A 10 -32.62 20.27 7.29
CA PHE A 10 -31.32 20.93 7.09
C PHE A 10 -30.21 20.44 8.05
N ALA A 11 -30.51 19.53 8.98
CA ALA A 11 -29.61 19.15 10.07
C ALA A 11 -28.86 17.81 9.88
N LEU A 12 -28.95 17.16 8.71
CA LEU A 12 -28.43 15.78 8.54
C LEU A 12 -27.47 15.58 7.36
N LEU A 13 -26.99 16.65 6.74
CA LEU A 13 -25.97 16.56 5.68
C LEU A 13 -24.63 17.14 6.14
N SER A 14 -24.16 16.73 7.32
CA SER A 14 -22.72 16.55 7.50
C SER A 14 -22.36 15.27 6.74
N VAL A 15 -22.31 15.35 5.41
CA VAL A 15 -21.59 14.36 4.63
C VAL A 15 -20.15 14.56 5.05
N SER A 16 -19.69 13.75 5.99
CA SER A 16 -18.28 13.57 6.24
C SER A 16 -17.70 13.25 4.87
N ASN A 17 -16.95 14.18 4.27
CA ASN A 17 -16.05 13.83 3.20
C ASN A 17 -15.05 12.87 3.85
N LEU A 18 -15.37 11.57 3.88
CA LEU A 18 -14.36 10.55 4.02
C LEU A 18 -13.50 10.75 2.79
N THR A 19 -12.41 11.50 2.96
CA THR A 19 -11.30 11.48 2.02
C THR A 19 -10.96 10.01 1.85
N ALA A 20 -11.17 9.50 0.64
CA ALA A 20 -10.84 8.12 0.33
C ALA A 20 -9.39 7.91 0.73
N PHE A 21 -9.14 6.84 1.48
CA PHE A 21 -7.80 6.44 1.85
C PHE A 21 -7.02 6.17 0.57
N ASP A 22 -6.12 7.09 0.22
CA ASP A 22 -5.42 7.06 -1.06
C ASP A 22 -4.29 6.03 -1.00
N THR A 23 -4.53 4.87 -1.58
CA THR A 23 -3.55 3.79 -1.63
C THR A 23 -2.54 3.97 -2.77
N SER A 24 -2.66 4.99 -3.61
CA SER A 24 -1.74 5.18 -4.75
C SER A 24 -0.32 5.57 -4.35
N ASP A 25 -0.13 6.13 -3.15
CA ASP A 25 1.18 6.48 -2.60
C ASP A 25 1.54 5.56 -1.43
N GLY A 26 2.00 4.35 -1.77
CA GLY A 26 2.41 3.33 -0.80
C GLY A 26 3.56 3.77 0.11
N GLU A 27 4.47 4.61 -0.38
CA GLU A 27 5.64 5.07 0.37
C GLU A 27 5.24 5.93 1.57
N SER A 28 4.19 6.75 1.42
CA SER A 28 3.68 7.64 2.45
C SER A 28 3.22 6.92 3.73
N PHE A 29 2.90 5.62 3.65
CA PHE A 29 2.50 4.81 4.79
C PHE A 29 3.68 4.31 5.62
N LEU A 30 4.88 4.26 5.06
CA LEU A 30 6.04 3.70 5.74
C LEU A 30 6.45 4.56 6.94
N GLY A 31 6.65 3.89 8.08
CA GLY A 31 7.03 4.50 9.35
C GLY A 31 5.87 5.06 10.19
N LEU A 32 4.66 5.14 9.62
CA LEU A 32 3.46 5.56 10.36
C LEU A 32 3.22 4.64 11.55
N THR A 33 2.84 5.26 12.67
CA THR A 33 2.40 4.52 13.86
C THR A 33 0.93 4.14 13.74
N ILE A 34 0.47 3.21 14.58
CA ILE A 34 -0.96 2.87 14.70
C ILE A 34 -1.80 4.12 14.96
N GLU A 35 -1.33 5.04 15.80
CA GLU A 35 -2.00 6.30 16.09
C GLU A 35 -2.16 7.15 14.81
N ASN A 36 -1.11 7.28 14.01
CA ASN A 36 -1.18 8.06 12.76
C ASN A 36 -2.18 7.46 11.77
N LEU A 37 -2.23 6.13 11.67
CA LEU A 37 -3.19 5.43 10.79
C LEU A 37 -4.65 5.70 11.21
N PHE A 38 -4.94 5.63 12.51
CA PHE A 38 -6.31 5.91 12.99
C PHE A 38 -6.67 7.39 12.93
N GLN A 39 -5.71 8.31 13.07
CA GLN A 39 -5.94 9.75 12.84
C GLN A 39 -6.30 10.05 11.38
N ALA A 40 -5.70 9.32 10.44
CA ALA A 40 -6.06 9.38 9.01
C ALA A 40 -7.40 8.68 8.69
N GLN A 41 -8.15 8.23 9.70
CA GLN A 41 -9.42 7.50 9.59
C GLN A 41 -9.31 6.19 8.77
N ALA A 42 -8.11 5.61 8.71
CA ALA A 42 -7.83 4.35 8.04
C ALA A 42 -8.17 3.18 8.95
N VAL A 43 -9.46 2.87 9.11
CA VAL A 43 -9.87 1.66 9.86
C VAL A 43 -9.71 0.44 8.97
N PRO A 44 -8.90 -0.57 9.34
CA PRO A 44 -8.74 -1.77 8.55
C PRO A 44 -10.03 -2.61 8.57
N LEU A 45 -10.30 -3.32 7.47
CA LEU A 45 -11.41 -4.27 7.38
C LEU A 45 -11.14 -5.55 8.18
N ASP A 46 -9.87 -5.91 8.33
CA ASP A 46 -9.43 -7.07 9.09
C ASP A 46 -8.01 -6.85 9.64
N ILE A 47 -7.71 -7.50 10.77
CA ILE A 47 -6.40 -7.45 11.43
C ILE A 47 -6.00 -8.89 11.75
N ARG A 48 -4.83 -9.33 11.25
CA ARG A 48 -4.33 -10.68 11.52
C ARG A 48 -2.85 -10.68 11.86
N PRO A 49 -2.39 -11.59 12.74
CA PRO A 49 -0.97 -11.84 12.89
C PRO A 49 -0.43 -12.56 11.65
N GLN A 50 0.79 -12.22 11.23
CA GLN A 50 1.54 -12.94 10.21
C GLN A 50 2.99 -13.09 10.66
N ARG A 51 3.44 -14.34 10.79
CA ARG A 51 4.85 -14.62 11.04
C ARG A 51 5.68 -14.29 9.81
N GLY A 52 6.77 -13.55 10.03
CA GLY A 52 7.76 -13.18 9.04
C GLY A 52 8.74 -14.31 8.73
N VAL A 53 9.84 -13.93 8.08
CA VAL A 53 10.90 -14.89 7.72
C VAL A 53 11.79 -15.17 8.92
N GLU A 54 12.09 -14.13 9.70
CA GLU A 54 12.88 -14.26 10.93
C GLU A 54 12.00 -14.71 12.11
N GLU A 55 12.58 -15.47 13.05
CA GLU A 55 11.83 -16.06 14.16
C GLU A 55 11.22 -15.02 15.11
N ASP A 56 11.83 -13.83 15.21
CA ASP A 56 11.36 -12.72 16.02
C ASP A 56 10.50 -11.69 15.25
N GLU A 57 10.23 -11.96 13.98
CA GLU A 57 9.39 -11.13 13.13
C GLU A 57 7.92 -11.57 13.22
N ASP A 58 7.19 -11.01 14.17
CA ASP A 58 5.73 -11.18 14.26
C ASP A 58 5.04 -9.90 13.79
N ASN A 59 4.52 -9.95 12.57
CA ASN A 59 3.79 -8.83 11.97
C ASN A 59 2.34 -8.79 12.45
N VAL A 60 1.83 -7.58 12.67
CA VAL A 60 0.39 -7.33 12.67
C VAL A 60 0.03 -6.77 11.31
N VAL A 61 -0.84 -7.45 10.57
CA VAL A 61 -1.22 -7.05 9.21
C VAL A 61 -2.61 -6.43 9.24
N PHE A 62 -2.69 -5.20 8.76
CA PHE A 62 -3.94 -4.47 8.55
C PHE A 62 -4.36 -4.67 7.10
N PHE A 63 -5.50 -5.34 6.89
CA PHE A 63 -6.06 -5.56 5.57
C PHE A 63 -7.08 -4.47 5.25
N TYR A 64 -6.89 -3.82 4.10
CA TYR A 64 -7.85 -2.90 3.53
C TYR A 64 -8.55 -3.56 2.34
N GLY A 65 -9.65 -2.94 1.90
CA GLY A 65 -10.31 -3.36 0.67
C GLY A 65 -9.38 -3.22 -0.54
N SER A 66 -9.76 -3.84 -1.66
CA SER A 66 -9.06 -3.66 -2.94
C SER A 66 -7.58 -4.09 -2.92
N GLY A 67 -7.26 -5.20 -2.24
CA GLY A 67 -5.93 -5.81 -2.31
C GLY A 67 -4.79 -5.05 -1.64
N PHE A 68 -5.07 -3.99 -0.87
CA PHE A 68 -4.08 -3.21 -0.15
C PHE A 68 -3.89 -3.70 1.29
N SER A 69 -2.66 -3.81 1.78
CA SER A 69 -2.38 -4.22 3.16
C SER A 69 -1.14 -3.54 3.73
N LEU A 70 -1.18 -3.25 5.04
CA LEU A 70 -0.06 -2.67 5.79
C LEU A 70 0.48 -3.70 6.79
N PHE A 71 1.79 -3.85 6.82
CA PHE A 71 2.50 -4.74 7.73
C PHE A 71 3.15 -3.90 8.83
N LEU A 72 2.75 -4.17 10.07
CA LEU A 72 3.24 -3.46 11.23
C LEU A 72 4.19 -4.35 12.03
N PHE A 73 5.34 -3.77 12.36
CA PHE A 73 6.34 -4.36 13.24
C PHE A 73 6.84 -3.27 14.20
N LYS A 74 6.99 -3.61 15.49
CA LYS A 74 7.39 -2.66 16.55
C LYS A 74 6.61 -1.32 16.51
N ASN A 75 5.29 -1.41 16.36
CA ASN A 75 4.34 -0.27 16.32
C ASN A 75 4.55 0.71 15.13
N ARG A 76 5.13 0.25 14.03
CA ARG A 76 5.28 1.04 12.80
C ARG A 76 4.96 0.21 11.57
N VAL A 77 4.39 0.83 10.56
CA VAL A 77 4.32 0.24 9.22
C VAL A 77 5.74 0.16 8.67
N TRP A 78 6.19 -1.03 8.29
CA TRP A 78 7.50 -1.21 7.65
C TRP A 78 7.38 -1.74 6.23
N GLN A 79 6.22 -2.31 5.88
CA GLN A 79 5.93 -2.86 4.57
C GLN A 79 4.48 -2.59 4.17
N VAL A 80 4.28 -2.33 2.88
CA VAL A 80 3.01 -2.19 2.19
C VAL A 80 2.92 -3.25 1.10
N ARG A 81 1.74 -3.82 0.90
CA ARG A 81 1.47 -4.82 -0.13
C ARG A 81 0.26 -4.44 -0.98
N TYR A 82 0.37 -4.70 -2.28
CA TYR A 82 -0.70 -4.65 -3.26
C TYR A 82 -0.82 -6.02 -3.94
N ASP A 83 -1.83 -6.80 -3.55
CA ASP A 83 -2.09 -8.10 -4.16
C ASP A 83 -2.88 -7.97 -5.48
N ARG A 84 -3.12 -9.10 -6.14
CA ARG A 84 -3.87 -9.20 -7.41
C ARG A 84 -5.24 -8.52 -7.46
N ARG A 85 -5.84 -8.16 -6.32
CA ARG A 85 -7.13 -7.46 -6.23
C ARG A 85 -6.95 -5.94 -6.26
N ALA A 86 -5.72 -5.44 -6.25
CA ALA A 86 -5.40 -4.02 -6.31
C ALA A 86 -5.77 -3.43 -7.66
N THR A 87 -6.56 -2.35 -7.60
CA THR A 87 -6.99 -1.58 -8.77
C THR A 87 -6.22 -0.27 -8.93
N LEU A 88 -5.51 0.15 -7.89
CA LEU A 88 -4.74 1.38 -7.84
C LEU A 88 -3.37 1.08 -7.25
N LEU A 89 -2.33 1.17 -8.08
CA LEU A 89 -0.94 0.90 -7.71
C LEU A 89 -0.09 2.15 -7.94
N PRO A 90 1.00 2.32 -7.17
CA PRO A 90 1.98 3.37 -7.42
C PRO A 90 2.75 3.14 -8.73
N TYR A 91 3.48 4.16 -9.17
CA TYR A 91 4.41 4.12 -10.31
C TYR A 91 3.79 3.74 -11.66
N ASP A 92 2.50 4.01 -11.84
CA ASP A 92 1.74 3.68 -13.05
C ASP A 92 1.83 2.17 -13.36
N LEU A 93 1.87 1.34 -12.32
CA LEU A 93 1.83 -0.12 -12.44
C LEU A 93 0.39 -0.61 -12.57
N THR A 94 0.21 -1.77 -13.18
CA THR A 94 -1.09 -2.45 -13.27
C THR A 94 -0.90 -3.94 -13.03
N ILE A 95 -1.74 -4.54 -12.18
CA ILE A 95 -1.79 -6.00 -12.02
C ILE A 95 -2.04 -6.65 -13.38
N GLY A 96 -1.28 -7.71 -13.68
CA GLY A 96 -1.31 -8.42 -14.95
C GLY A 96 -0.38 -7.84 -16.03
N GLU A 97 0.18 -6.63 -15.84
CA GLU A 97 1.14 -6.06 -16.78
C GLU A 97 2.38 -6.95 -16.93
N SER A 98 2.85 -7.15 -18.16
CA SER A 98 4.01 -7.99 -18.43
C SER A 98 5.28 -7.42 -17.79
N ARG A 99 6.12 -8.28 -17.24
CA ARG A 99 7.45 -7.94 -16.70
C ARG A 99 8.26 -7.11 -17.67
N ARG A 100 8.32 -7.51 -18.95
CA ARG A 100 9.06 -6.79 -19.99
C ARG A 100 8.61 -5.33 -20.12
N SER A 101 7.31 -5.07 -20.16
CA SER A 101 6.75 -3.70 -20.28
C SER A 101 7.16 -2.82 -19.10
N ILE A 102 7.02 -3.35 -17.88
CA ILE A 102 7.38 -2.65 -16.65
C ILE A 102 8.88 -2.33 -16.64
N LEU A 103 9.73 -3.34 -16.91
CA LEU A 103 11.17 -3.16 -16.89
C LEU A 103 11.65 -2.14 -17.93
N SER A 104 11.09 -2.16 -19.15
CA SER A 104 11.41 -1.14 -20.16
C SER A 104 11.07 0.27 -19.66
N ARG A 105 9.87 0.49 -19.12
CA ARG A 105 9.45 1.79 -18.59
C ARG A 105 10.29 2.26 -17.40
N PHE A 106 10.71 1.34 -16.54
CA PHE A 106 11.52 1.67 -15.37
C PHE A 106 12.96 2.02 -15.73
N LEU A 107 13.53 1.33 -16.72
CA LEU A 107 14.85 1.66 -17.26
C LEU A 107 14.87 3.05 -17.90
N GLU A 108 13.82 3.44 -18.62
CA GLU A 108 13.66 4.81 -19.16
C GLU A 108 13.63 5.89 -18.06
N ARG A 109 13.24 5.52 -16.83
CA ARG A 109 13.21 6.40 -15.65
C ARG A 109 14.44 6.24 -14.75
N GLU A 110 15.50 5.59 -15.25
CA GLU A 110 16.75 5.31 -14.51
C GLU A 110 16.56 4.49 -13.21
N LEU A 111 15.46 3.73 -13.13
CA LEU A 111 15.19 2.80 -12.03
C LEU A 111 15.69 1.41 -12.42
N VAL A 112 16.92 1.10 -12.01
CA VAL A 112 17.62 -0.14 -12.35
C VAL A 112 17.31 -1.22 -11.31
N PRO A 113 17.04 -2.47 -11.72
CA PRO A 113 16.91 -3.59 -10.79
C PRO A 113 18.13 -3.75 -9.88
N LEU A 114 17.89 -3.83 -8.57
CA LEU A 114 18.87 -4.20 -7.56
C LEU A 114 19.06 -5.72 -7.52
N VAL A 115 17.95 -6.47 -7.58
CA VAL A 115 17.91 -7.93 -7.60
C VAL A 115 16.93 -8.38 -8.68
N SER A 116 17.24 -9.46 -9.37
CA SER A 116 16.34 -10.10 -10.34
C SER A 116 16.38 -11.61 -10.13
N GLY A 117 15.26 -12.15 -9.66
CA GLY A 117 15.02 -13.59 -9.56
C GLY A 117 14.15 -14.09 -10.73
N ASP A 118 13.81 -15.37 -10.69
CA ASP A 118 12.96 -15.99 -11.71
C ASP A 118 11.55 -15.41 -11.69
N ASP A 119 10.98 -15.21 -10.50
CA ASP A 119 9.61 -14.78 -10.25
C ASP A 119 9.49 -13.35 -9.68
N HIS A 120 10.60 -12.67 -9.42
CA HIS A 120 10.56 -11.33 -8.83
C HIS A 120 11.68 -10.41 -9.31
N VAL A 121 11.45 -9.10 -9.15
CA VAL A 121 12.45 -8.05 -9.37
C VAL A 121 12.36 -7.03 -8.25
N THR A 122 13.50 -6.68 -7.65
CA THR A 122 13.57 -5.68 -6.59
C THR A 122 14.34 -4.45 -7.06
N PHE A 123 13.84 -3.27 -6.71
CA PHE A 123 14.41 -1.97 -6.98
C PHE A 123 14.73 -1.25 -5.67
N GLN A 124 15.82 -0.48 -5.67
CA GLN A 124 16.06 0.53 -4.64
C GLN A 124 15.34 1.81 -5.06
N LEU A 125 14.40 2.28 -4.26
CA LEU A 125 13.74 3.56 -4.48
C LEU A 125 14.66 4.69 -4.00
N ARG A 126 14.67 5.80 -4.74
CA ARG A 126 15.52 6.98 -4.46
C ARG A 126 14.78 7.96 -3.54
N ASP A 127 15.51 8.95 -3.02
CA ASP A 127 14.95 10.15 -2.37
C ASP A 127 14.17 9.94 -1.06
N SER A 128 14.51 8.90 -0.29
CA SER A 128 13.99 8.70 1.06
C SER A 128 15.10 8.80 2.12
N PRO A 129 14.81 9.33 3.32
CA PRO A 129 15.74 9.30 4.45
C PRO A 129 16.06 7.87 4.94
N TRP A 130 15.34 6.87 4.45
CA TRP A 130 15.51 5.45 4.78
C TRP A 130 15.70 4.62 3.51
N PRO A 131 16.34 3.44 3.58
CA PRO A 131 16.46 2.57 2.42
C PRO A 131 15.11 1.91 2.11
N ILE A 132 14.35 2.48 1.19
CA ILE A 132 13.09 1.91 0.71
C ILE A 132 13.33 1.04 -0.53
N ARG A 133 12.77 -0.16 -0.54
CA ARG A 133 12.79 -1.06 -1.69
C ARG A 133 11.38 -1.30 -2.20
N MET A 134 11.30 -1.55 -3.50
CA MET A 134 10.11 -2.04 -4.16
C MET A 134 10.39 -3.41 -4.77
N SER A 135 9.61 -4.41 -4.41
CA SER A 135 9.68 -5.76 -5.00
C SER A 135 8.42 -6.05 -5.79
N LEU A 136 8.60 -6.39 -7.07
CA LEU A 136 7.55 -6.83 -7.97
C LEU A 136 7.62 -8.35 -8.07
N TYR A 137 6.49 -9.04 -7.86
CA TYR A 137 6.37 -10.48 -8.05
C TYR A 137 5.49 -10.78 -9.25
N PHE A 138 5.91 -11.77 -10.04
CA PHE A 138 5.32 -12.13 -11.31
C PHE A 138 4.83 -13.57 -11.27
N ASP A 139 3.57 -13.79 -11.64
CA ASP A 139 3.06 -15.10 -12.01
C ASP A 139 3.08 -15.20 -13.54
N SER A 140 3.81 -16.18 -14.07
CA SER A 140 3.83 -16.46 -15.51
C SER A 140 4.15 -15.22 -16.38
N ASP A 141 5.07 -14.37 -15.91
CA ASP A 141 5.51 -13.09 -16.50
C ASP A 141 4.55 -11.89 -16.33
N SER A 142 3.42 -12.06 -15.64
CA SER A 142 2.46 -11.00 -15.33
C SER A 142 2.57 -10.56 -13.86
N LEU A 143 2.55 -9.25 -13.60
CA LEU A 143 2.60 -8.71 -12.24
C LEU A 143 1.43 -9.25 -11.39
N ASP A 144 1.70 -10.01 -10.32
CA ASP A 144 0.69 -10.56 -9.39
C ASP A 144 0.70 -9.84 -8.04
N ASP A 145 1.88 -9.40 -7.60
CA ASP A 145 2.05 -8.77 -6.29
C ASP A 145 3.11 -7.66 -6.32
N LEU A 146 2.93 -6.66 -5.46
CA LEU A 146 3.84 -5.55 -5.28
C LEU A 146 4.03 -5.28 -3.80
N TYR A 147 5.29 -5.17 -3.39
CA TYR A 147 5.69 -4.81 -2.04
C TYR A 147 6.53 -3.54 -2.07
N ILE A 148 6.24 -2.61 -1.15
CA ILE A 148 7.07 -1.42 -0.90
C ILE A 148 7.42 -1.44 0.59
N TYR A 149 8.70 -1.42 0.92
CA TYR A 149 9.12 -1.69 2.29
C TYR A 149 10.45 -1.01 2.63
N ARG A 150 10.65 -0.79 3.93
CA ARG A 150 11.95 -0.38 4.46
C ARG A 150 12.86 -1.59 4.61
N SER A 151 14.01 -1.58 3.97
CA SER A 151 14.96 -2.71 3.98
C SER A 151 15.94 -2.70 5.16
N ASP A 152 15.77 -1.76 6.10
CA ASP A 152 16.53 -1.64 7.33
C ASP A 152 15.73 -2.06 8.59
N PHE A 153 14.57 -2.68 8.37
CA PHE A 153 13.75 -3.31 9.39
C PHE A 153 14.05 -4.79 9.53
#